data_AF-W2SL09-F1
#
_entry.id   AF-W2SL09-F1
#
_cell.length_a   1.000
_cell.length_b   1.000
_cell.length_c   1.000
_cell.angle_alpha   90.00
_cell.angle_beta   90.00
_cell.angle_gamma   90.00
#
_symmetry.space_group_name_H-M   'P 1'
#
loop_
_entity.id
_entity.type
_entity.pdbx_description
1 polymer ?
#
loop_
_entity_poly.entity_id
_entity_poly.type
_entity_poly.pdbx_seq_one_letter_code
_entity_poly.pdbx_strand_id
1 'polypeptide(L)'
;MYPLNDITLAVEDAGFHELLVLTPNNKATTVETLHGLNANESAIIKSIIEPAHETGWRVFGTSWERHLVRPDTVPQSLTSTSLPHFTLVVSRDTVELRNGKTKIFVHFGSNAEAVNKALVEDLRRKEGPAVWRAERRRVERGESQHPWTEREKRELLSKGAVAGYTIEMDELSRARFPSVHIWHFVKAI
;
A
#
# COMPACT_ATOMS: atom_id res chain seq x y z
N MET A 1 -32.32 3.96 16.65
CA MET A 1 -31.97 4.12 15.23
C MET A 1 -30.91 5.22 15.17
N TYR A 2 -29.65 4.86 14.97
CA TYR A 2 -28.61 5.85 14.69
C TYR A 2 -28.78 6.32 13.24
N PRO A 3 -28.64 7.63 12.93
CA PRO A 3 -28.69 8.10 11.57
C PRO A 3 -27.42 7.62 10.87
N LEU A 4 -27.59 6.59 10.05
CA LEU A 4 -26.57 5.98 9.20
C LEU A 4 -26.25 6.89 8.00
N ASN A 5 -26.07 8.19 8.24
CA ASN A 5 -25.71 9.15 7.20
C ASN A 5 -24.19 9.08 7.01
N ASP A 6 -23.80 8.39 5.94
CA ASP A 6 -22.52 8.45 5.24
C ASP A 6 -21.26 8.09 6.05
N ILE A 7 -21.30 6.96 6.78
CA ILE A 7 -20.06 6.26 7.09
C ILE A 7 -19.60 5.54 5.80
N THR A 8 -18.78 6.22 5.01
CA THR A 8 -18.05 5.56 3.91
C THR A 8 -16.97 4.66 4.51
N LEU A 9 -17.30 3.38 4.68
CA LEU A 9 -16.33 2.35 4.98
C LEU A 9 -15.41 2.16 3.77
N ALA A 10 -14.11 2.30 4.00
CA ALA A 10 -13.11 1.99 3.00
C ALA A 10 -13.03 0.45 2.84
N VAL A 11 -12.86 -0.07 1.61
CA VAL A 11 -12.65 -1.51 1.37
C VAL A 11 -11.39 -2.00 2.11
N GLU A 12 -10.46 -1.06 2.29
CA GLU A 12 -9.23 -1.12 3.06
C GLU A 12 -9.47 -1.45 4.56
N ASP A 13 -10.68 -1.27 5.07
CA ASP A 13 -11.06 -1.53 6.47
C ASP A 13 -11.87 -2.83 6.62
N ALA A 14 -11.99 -3.67 5.59
CA ALA A 14 -12.87 -4.83 5.64
C ALA A 14 -12.62 -5.78 6.84
N GLY A 15 -11.39 -5.83 7.38
CA GLY A 15 -11.11 -6.60 8.60
C GLY A 15 -11.44 -5.87 9.90
N PHE A 16 -11.57 -4.54 9.85
CA PHE A 16 -11.76 -3.67 11.00
C PHE A 16 -13.14 -3.01 11.04
N HIS A 17 -14.01 -3.22 10.04
CA HIS A 17 -15.28 -2.51 9.86
C HIS A 17 -16.27 -2.62 11.02
N GLU A 18 -16.27 -3.72 11.79
CA GLU A 18 -17.09 -3.87 13.01
C GLU A 18 -16.37 -3.39 14.29
N LEU A 19 -15.09 -3.03 14.18
CA LEU A 19 -14.23 -2.66 15.30
C LEU A 19 -13.97 -1.17 15.36
N LEU A 20 -13.79 -0.51 14.22
CA LEU A 20 -13.47 0.91 14.13
C LEU A 20 -13.86 1.49 12.78
N VAL A 21 -13.98 2.82 12.76
CA VAL A 21 -14.09 3.63 11.55
C VAL A 21 -12.96 4.64 11.57
N LEU A 22 -12.20 4.71 10.46
CA LEU A 22 -11.16 5.71 10.26
C LEU A 22 -11.66 6.81 9.34
N THR A 23 -11.69 8.04 9.85
CA THR A 23 -12.11 9.20 9.08
C THR A 23 -10.90 10.11 8.84
N PRO A 24 -10.37 10.19 7.61
CA PRO A 24 -9.35 11.15 7.28
C PRO A 24 -9.94 12.56 7.28
N ASN A 25 -9.31 13.48 8.00
CA ASN A 25 -9.61 14.91 7.92
C ASN A 25 -8.36 15.69 7.48
N ASN A 26 -8.52 16.98 7.17
CA ASN A 26 -7.41 17.83 6.67
C ASN A 26 -6.20 17.91 7.61
N LYS A 27 -6.33 17.49 8.88
CA LYS A 27 -5.30 17.61 9.92
C LYS A 27 -4.78 16.28 10.47
N ALA A 28 -5.57 15.20 10.44
CA ALA A 28 -5.23 13.87 10.96
C ALA A 28 -6.32 12.86 10.60
N THR A 29 -6.06 11.59 10.84
CA THR A 29 -7.07 10.53 10.80
C THR A 29 -7.65 10.34 12.19
N THR A 30 -8.97 10.46 12.32
CA THR A 30 -9.67 10.21 13.60
C THR A 30 -10.18 8.78 13.65
N VAL A 31 -10.16 8.18 14.85
CA VAL A 31 -10.63 6.82 15.09
C VAL A 31 -11.92 6.85 15.89
N GLU A 32 -13.01 6.41 15.27
CA GLU A 32 -14.23 6.06 15.98
C GLU A 32 -14.20 4.56 16.28
N THR A 33 -14.07 4.19 17.55
CA THR A 33 -14.05 2.80 18.00
C THR A 33 -15.47 2.30 18.24
N LEU A 34 -15.79 1.12 17.72
CA LEU A 34 -17.10 0.48 17.82
C LEU A 34 -17.14 -0.50 19.00
N HIS A 35 -18.34 -0.97 19.33
CA HIS A 35 -18.60 -1.81 20.51
C HIS A 35 -17.86 -3.16 20.53
N GLY A 36 -17.32 -3.61 19.40
CA GLY A 36 -16.53 -4.84 19.32
C GLY A 36 -15.18 -4.75 20.05
N LEU A 37 -14.59 -3.57 20.17
CA LEU A 37 -13.31 -3.39 20.86
C LEU A 37 -13.49 -3.19 22.36
N ASN A 38 -12.63 -3.81 23.16
CA ASN A 38 -12.56 -3.46 24.58
C ASN A 38 -11.86 -2.10 24.80
N ALA A 39 -11.94 -1.57 26.01
CA ALA A 39 -11.40 -0.25 26.35
C ALA A 39 -9.87 -0.16 26.14
N ASN A 40 -9.13 -1.24 26.41
CA ASN A 40 -7.68 -1.28 26.23
C ASN A 40 -7.30 -1.28 24.75
N GLU A 41 -7.95 -2.14 23.94
CA GLU A 41 -7.77 -2.18 22.49
C GLU A 41 -8.10 -0.83 21.84
N SER A 42 -9.20 -0.22 22.26
CA SER A 42 -9.62 1.11 21.79
C SER A 42 -8.58 2.19 22.09
N ALA A 43 -8.03 2.19 23.31
CA ALA A 43 -6.99 3.13 23.72
C ALA A 43 -5.69 2.93 22.93
N ILE A 44 -5.28 1.67 22.71
CA ILE A 44 -4.09 1.33 21.93
C ILE A 44 -4.23 1.86 20.50
N ILE A 45 -5.33 1.52 19.80
CA ILE A 45 -5.57 1.94 18.42
C ILE A 45 -5.58 3.48 18.32
N LYS A 46 -6.31 4.16 19.19
CA LYS A 46 -6.36 5.63 19.21
C LYS A 46 -4.97 6.23 19.41
N SER A 47 -4.19 5.73 20.37
CA SER A 47 -2.84 6.23 20.62
C SER A 47 -1.86 6.01 19.45
N ILE A 48 -2.08 4.97 18.64
CA ILE A 48 -1.26 4.66 17.47
C ILE A 48 -1.68 5.51 16.26
N ILE A 49 -2.98 5.65 16.02
CA ILE A 49 -3.50 6.25 14.78
C ILE A 49 -3.78 7.75 14.93
N GLU A 50 -4.17 8.28 16.08
CA GLU A 50 -4.33 9.72 16.27
C GLU A 50 -2.97 10.26 16.75
N PRO A 51 -2.19 11.06 15.95
CA PRO A 51 -2.58 12.02 14.92
C PRO A 51 -2.07 11.70 13.48
N ALA A 52 -2.03 10.44 13.09
CA ALA A 52 -1.50 9.99 11.81
C ALA A 52 -2.29 10.52 10.60
N HIS A 53 -1.59 10.72 9.48
CA HIS A 53 -2.18 11.15 8.22
C HIS A 53 -2.18 10.02 7.20
N GLU A 54 -3.18 9.97 6.34
CA GLU A 54 -3.16 9.00 5.25
C GLU A 54 -2.08 9.32 4.21
N THR A 55 -1.45 8.27 3.68
CA THR A 55 -0.55 8.44 2.54
C THR A 55 -1.29 8.52 1.22
N GLY A 56 -2.55 8.10 1.19
CA GLY A 56 -3.34 7.98 -0.04
C GLY A 56 -2.87 6.84 -0.96
N TRP A 57 -2.09 5.88 -0.46
CA TRP A 57 -1.69 4.67 -1.19
C TRP A 57 -2.91 3.88 -1.67
N ARG A 58 -2.90 3.41 -2.93
CA ARG A 58 -4.11 2.89 -3.60
C ARG A 58 -4.00 1.49 -4.17
N VAL A 59 -2.80 0.90 -4.22
CA VAL A 59 -2.59 -0.40 -4.85
C VAL A 59 -2.59 -1.49 -3.79
N PHE A 60 -3.61 -2.34 -3.80
CA PHE A 60 -3.70 -3.47 -2.89
C PHE A 60 -2.80 -4.59 -3.33
N GLY A 61 -2.07 -5.20 -2.39
CA GLY A 61 -1.37 -6.44 -2.64
C GLY A 61 -2.30 -7.65 -2.47
N THR A 62 -1.74 -8.73 -1.94
CA THR A 62 -2.51 -9.91 -1.51
C THR A 62 -3.27 -9.69 -0.19
N SER A 63 -2.96 -8.60 0.52
CA SER A 63 -3.67 -8.06 1.67
C SER A 63 -4.34 -6.72 1.35
N TRP A 64 -5.41 -6.41 2.09
CA TRP A 64 -6.00 -5.08 2.11
C TRP A 64 -5.17 -4.22 3.05
N GLU A 65 -4.48 -3.23 2.49
CA GLU A 65 -3.47 -2.46 3.22
C GLU A 65 -3.86 -0.99 3.23
N ARG A 66 -3.91 -0.40 4.43
CA ARG A 66 -4.04 1.05 4.61
C ARG A 66 -2.74 1.57 5.22
N HIS A 67 -2.22 2.66 4.68
CA HIS A 67 -0.99 3.26 5.14
C HIS A 67 -1.23 4.67 5.67
N LEU A 68 -0.72 4.90 6.88
CA LEU A 68 -0.76 6.14 7.61
C LEU A 68 0.67 6.56 7.95
N VAL A 69 0.91 7.85 8.13
CA VAL A 69 2.21 8.41 8.51
C VAL A 69 2.11 9.29 9.73
N ARG A 70 3.16 9.26 10.55
CA ARG A 70 3.36 10.09 11.72
C ARG A 70 4.77 10.71 11.69
N PRO A 71 4.92 11.99 12.07
CA PRO A 71 6.23 12.64 12.11
C PRO A 71 7.05 12.24 13.34
N ASP A 72 6.40 11.79 14.41
CA ASP A 72 7.05 11.36 15.65
C ASP A 72 7.55 9.91 15.57
N THR A 73 8.41 9.51 16.51
CA THR A 73 8.99 8.17 16.59
C THR A 73 8.05 7.17 17.26
N VAL A 74 8.21 5.88 16.98
CA VAL A 74 7.46 4.80 17.65
C VAL A 74 7.60 4.93 19.17
N PRO A 75 6.50 4.96 19.94
CA PRO A 75 6.56 5.01 21.40
C PRO A 75 7.30 3.79 21.97
N GLN A 76 8.26 4.02 22.88
CA GLN A 76 9.05 2.93 23.48
C GLN A 76 8.22 1.96 24.33
N SER A 77 7.06 2.40 24.82
CA SER A 77 6.11 1.57 25.56
C SER A 77 5.35 0.58 24.67
N LEU A 78 5.36 0.77 23.35
CA LEU A 78 4.62 -0.05 22.42
C LEU A 78 5.42 -1.33 22.13
N THR A 79 4.79 -2.50 22.34
CA THR A 79 5.40 -3.80 22.07
C THR A 79 4.48 -4.66 21.22
N SER A 80 5.08 -5.55 20.41
CA SER A 80 4.32 -6.51 19.62
C SER A 80 3.51 -7.43 20.53
N THR A 81 2.22 -7.57 20.26
CA THR A 81 1.32 -8.37 21.08
C THR A 81 0.13 -8.88 20.26
N SER A 82 -0.43 -10.02 20.64
CA SER A 82 -1.70 -10.49 20.11
C SER A 82 -2.82 -10.09 21.05
N LEU A 83 -3.75 -9.27 20.56
CA LEU A 83 -4.95 -8.89 21.27
C LEU A 83 -6.12 -9.76 20.78
N PRO A 84 -7.24 -9.80 21.52
CA PRO A 84 -8.41 -10.59 21.13
C PRO A 84 -8.89 -10.35 19.70
N HIS A 85 -8.88 -9.10 19.22
CA HIS A 85 -9.43 -8.76 17.91
C HIS A 85 -8.39 -8.51 16.81
N PHE A 86 -7.14 -8.21 17.16
CA PHE A 86 -6.08 -7.94 16.18
C PHE A 86 -4.70 -8.25 16.75
N THR A 87 -3.72 -8.42 15.87
CA THR A 87 -2.31 -8.50 16.26
C THR A 87 -1.64 -7.16 16.03
N LEU A 88 -0.95 -6.66 17.05
CA LEU A 88 -0.07 -5.51 16.98
C LEU A 88 1.35 -5.99 16.71
N VAL A 89 1.96 -5.52 15.62
CA VAL A 89 3.37 -5.78 15.31
C VAL A 89 4.13 -4.46 15.27
N VAL A 90 5.12 -4.34 16.14
CA VAL A 90 5.94 -3.14 16.30
C VAL A 90 7.32 -3.39 15.71
N SER A 91 7.72 -2.52 14.79
CA SER A 91 9.05 -2.46 14.19
C SER A 91 9.71 -1.12 14.54
N ARG A 92 10.95 -0.91 14.08
CA ARG A 92 11.74 0.29 14.41
C ARG A 92 11.02 1.61 14.09
N ASP A 93 10.36 1.64 12.93
CA ASP A 93 9.75 2.84 12.33
C ASP A 93 8.30 2.59 11.91
N THR A 94 7.75 1.41 12.19
CA THR A 94 6.43 1.01 11.68
C THR A 94 5.67 0.25 12.75
N VAL A 95 4.37 0.52 12.82
CA VAL A 95 3.41 -0.26 13.61
C VAL A 95 2.38 -0.83 12.65
N GLU A 96 2.11 -2.12 12.76
CA GLU A 96 1.13 -2.83 11.95
C GLU A 96 0.02 -3.40 12.84
N LEU A 97 -1.22 -3.06 12.51
CA LEU A 97 -2.43 -3.66 13.07
C LEU A 97 -2.95 -4.70 12.08
N ARG A 98 -2.96 -5.97 12.47
CA ARG A 98 -3.38 -7.09 11.62
C ARG A 98 -4.72 -7.66 12.09
N ASN A 99 -5.71 -7.70 11.19
CA ASN A 99 -6.92 -8.48 11.38
C ASN A 99 -7.24 -9.26 10.10
N GLY A 100 -6.98 -10.58 10.13
CA GLY A 100 -7.12 -11.45 8.97
C GLY A 100 -6.20 -11.03 7.81
N LYS A 101 -6.80 -10.73 6.65
CA LYS A 101 -6.09 -10.23 5.45
C LYS A 101 -5.96 -8.70 5.42
N THR A 102 -6.50 -8.01 6.43
CA THR A 102 -6.53 -6.56 6.48
C THR A 102 -5.44 -6.06 7.42
N LYS A 103 -4.71 -5.05 6.96
CA LYS A 103 -3.56 -4.49 7.66
C LYS A 103 -3.63 -2.97 7.64
N ILE A 104 -3.41 -2.37 8.79
CA ILE A 104 -3.23 -0.92 8.92
C ILE A 104 -1.80 -0.68 9.36
N PHE A 105 -1.02 0.01 8.53
CA PHE A 105 0.35 0.40 8.80
C PHE A 105 0.39 1.86 9.22
N VAL A 106 1.07 2.15 10.33
CA VAL A 106 1.45 3.50 10.73
C VAL A 106 2.96 3.61 10.67
N HIS A 107 3.45 4.44 9.76
CA HIS A 107 4.87 4.72 9.54
C HIS A 107 5.29 5.95 10.34
N PHE A 108 6.19 5.77 11.30
CA PHE A 108 6.68 6.78 12.22
C PHE A 108 7.98 7.42 11.69
N GLY A 109 8.23 8.68 12.06
CA GLY A 109 9.40 9.44 11.62
C GLY A 109 9.48 9.63 10.10
N SER A 110 8.34 9.59 9.40
CA SER A 110 8.28 9.61 7.94
C SER A 110 7.16 10.52 7.42
N ASN A 111 7.08 10.69 6.11
CA ASN A 111 6.02 11.44 5.43
C ASN A 111 5.42 10.61 4.28
N ALA A 112 4.26 11.05 3.80
CA ALA A 112 3.49 10.32 2.79
C ALA A 112 4.27 10.10 1.49
N GLU A 113 5.05 11.08 1.05
CA GLU A 113 5.85 11.00 -0.18
C GLU A 113 6.93 9.92 -0.07
N ALA A 114 7.70 9.93 1.03
CA ALA A 114 8.76 8.96 1.27
C ALA A 114 8.20 7.53 1.38
N VAL A 115 7.09 7.35 2.10
CA VAL A 115 6.41 6.05 2.22
C VAL A 115 5.88 5.58 0.87
N ASN A 116 5.14 6.43 0.14
CA ASN A 116 4.60 6.04 -1.17
C ASN A 116 5.71 5.67 -2.15
N LYS A 117 6.83 6.41 -2.17
CA LYS A 117 8.00 6.05 -2.97
C LYS A 117 8.53 4.66 -2.61
N ALA A 118 8.70 4.36 -1.32
CA ALA A 118 9.15 3.06 -0.86
C ALA A 118 8.17 1.93 -1.25
N LEU A 119 6.86 2.18 -1.17
CA LEU A 119 5.82 1.24 -1.57
C LEU A 119 5.82 0.99 -3.08
N VAL A 120 6.00 2.03 -3.92
CA VAL A 120 6.16 1.87 -5.37
C VAL A 120 7.40 1.03 -5.70
N GLU A 121 8.53 1.29 -5.04
CA GLU A 121 9.76 0.52 -5.25
C GLU A 121 9.60 -0.96 -4.85
N ASP A 122 8.95 -1.24 -3.73
CA ASP A 122 8.64 -2.61 -3.32
C ASP A 122 7.72 -3.31 -4.31
N LEU A 123 6.66 -2.62 -4.76
CA LEU A 123 5.75 -3.16 -5.76
C LEU A 123 6.47 -3.40 -7.10
N ARG A 124 7.32 -2.48 -7.53
CA ARG A 124 8.15 -2.61 -8.74
C ARG A 124 9.04 -3.84 -8.66
N ARG A 125 9.70 -4.06 -7.51
CA ARG A 125 10.56 -5.22 -7.28
C ARG A 125 9.77 -6.53 -7.37
N LYS A 126 8.55 -6.56 -6.83
CA LYS A 126 7.67 -7.74 -6.84
C LYS A 126 7.10 -8.03 -8.24
N GLU A 127 6.57 -7.02 -8.91
CA GLU A 127 5.85 -7.16 -10.18
C GLU A 127 6.75 -7.10 -11.42
N GLY A 128 7.92 -6.46 -11.31
CA GLY A 128 8.81 -6.20 -12.44
C GLY A 128 9.15 -7.42 -13.30
N PRO A 129 9.48 -8.59 -12.73
CA PRO A 129 9.70 -9.80 -13.51
C PRO A 129 8.48 -10.24 -14.34
N ALA A 130 7.26 -10.03 -13.82
CA ALA A 130 6.03 -10.34 -14.55
C ALA A 130 5.75 -9.34 -15.67
N VAL A 131 6.03 -8.05 -15.44
CA VAL A 131 5.90 -6.98 -16.43
C VAL A 131 6.83 -7.23 -17.63
N TRP A 132 8.10 -7.50 -17.37
CA TRP A 132 9.09 -7.85 -18.41
C TRP A 132 8.70 -9.11 -19.19
N ARG A 133 8.23 -10.14 -18.49
CA ARG A 133 7.76 -11.38 -19.13
C ARG A 133 6.53 -11.15 -20.01
N ALA A 134 5.59 -10.32 -19.56
CA ALA A 134 4.41 -9.96 -20.33
C ALA A 134 4.79 -9.20 -21.59
N GLU A 135 5.70 -8.23 -21.48
CA GLU A 135 6.17 -7.46 -22.62
C GLU A 135 6.94 -8.30 -23.64
N ARG A 136 7.81 -9.20 -23.18
CA ARG A 136 8.47 -10.17 -24.06
C ARG A 136 7.45 -10.96 -24.88
N ARG A 137 6.39 -11.48 -24.26
CA ARG A 137 5.32 -12.21 -24.97
C ARG A 137 4.58 -11.33 -25.97
N ARG A 138 4.35 -10.05 -25.65
CA ARG A 138 3.77 -9.09 -26.59
C ARG A 138 4.68 -8.86 -27.79
N VAL A 139 5.99 -8.74 -27.58
CA VAL A 139 6.96 -8.65 -28.69
C VAL A 139 6.97 -9.92 -29.55
N GLU A 140 6.95 -11.11 -28.93
CA GLU A 140 6.87 -12.40 -29.64
C GLU A 140 5.62 -12.49 -30.55
N ARG A 141 4.52 -11.84 -30.15
CA ARG A 141 3.24 -11.83 -30.88
C ARG A 141 3.05 -10.63 -31.81
N GLY A 142 3.95 -9.65 -31.80
CA GLY A 142 3.76 -8.39 -32.51
C GLY A 142 2.69 -7.47 -31.90
N GLU A 143 2.36 -7.67 -30.62
CA GLU A 143 1.34 -6.92 -29.85
C GLU A 143 1.92 -5.81 -28.96
N SER A 144 3.25 -5.65 -28.93
CA SER A 144 3.91 -4.64 -28.11
C SER A 144 3.54 -3.24 -28.57
N GLN A 145 3.11 -2.41 -27.61
CA GLN A 145 2.77 -1.00 -27.83
C GLN A 145 3.97 -0.07 -27.57
N HIS A 146 5.03 -0.57 -26.92
CA HIS A 146 6.21 0.22 -26.66
C HIS A 146 7.10 0.27 -27.91
N PRO A 147 7.64 1.44 -28.30
CA PRO A 147 8.37 1.62 -29.56
C PRO A 147 9.80 1.07 -29.51
N TRP A 148 9.96 -0.23 -29.26
CA TRP A 148 11.25 -0.90 -29.26
C TRP A 148 11.90 -0.88 -30.64
N THR A 149 13.19 -0.55 -30.71
CA THR A 149 14.01 -0.77 -31.91
C THR A 149 14.23 -2.26 -32.16
N GLU A 150 14.59 -2.65 -33.39
CA GLU A 150 14.90 -4.05 -33.71
C GLU A 150 16.06 -4.65 -32.90
N ARG A 151 16.97 -3.80 -32.40
CA ARG A 151 18.02 -4.23 -31.48
C ARG A 151 17.46 -4.53 -30.09
N GLU A 152 16.64 -3.64 -29.56
CA GLU A 152 16.02 -3.79 -28.23
C GLU A 152 15.03 -4.96 -28.21
N LYS A 153 14.25 -5.17 -29.29
CA LYS A 153 13.39 -6.36 -29.43
C LYS A 153 14.20 -7.65 -29.34
N ARG A 154 15.30 -7.76 -30.09
CA ARG A 154 16.21 -8.93 -30.02
C ARG A 154 16.80 -9.12 -28.62
N GLU A 155 17.16 -8.04 -27.96
CA GLU A 155 17.65 -8.09 -26.59
C GLU A 155 16.57 -8.57 -25.60
N LEU A 156 15.36 -8.02 -25.68
CA LEU A 156 14.23 -8.43 -24.84
C LEU A 156 13.87 -9.90 -25.04
N LEU A 157 13.84 -10.37 -26.29
CA LEU A 157 13.56 -11.76 -26.61
C LEU A 157 14.63 -12.73 -26.10
N SER A 158 15.90 -12.31 -26.12
CA SER A 158 17.02 -13.16 -25.69
C SER A 158 17.28 -13.13 -24.18
N LYS A 159 17.27 -11.94 -23.57
CA LYS A 159 17.63 -11.73 -22.16
C LYS A 159 16.44 -11.58 -21.22
N GLY A 160 15.25 -11.31 -21.76
CA GLY A 160 14.04 -11.06 -20.97
C GLY A 160 13.92 -9.64 -20.41
N ALA A 161 14.90 -8.76 -20.66
CA ALA A 161 14.87 -7.34 -20.34
C ALA A 161 15.78 -6.56 -21.30
N VAL A 162 15.59 -5.24 -21.40
CA VAL A 162 16.41 -4.35 -22.23
C VAL A 162 17.33 -3.51 -21.34
N ALA A 163 18.63 -3.50 -21.63
CA ALA A 163 19.59 -2.73 -20.85
C ALA A 163 19.29 -1.22 -20.94
N GLY A 164 19.39 -0.53 -19.81
CA GLY A 164 19.09 0.90 -19.72
C GLY A 164 17.59 1.24 -19.66
N TYR A 165 16.71 0.24 -19.52
CA TYR A 165 15.29 0.48 -19.26
C TYR A 165 14.90 0.02 -17.86
N THR A 166 14.00 0.77 -17.24
CA THR A 166 13.26 0.38 -16.03
C THR A 166 11.76 0.51 -16.30
N ILE A 167 10.95 0.16 -15.29
CA ILE A 167 9.51 0.36 -15.33
C ILE A 167 9.09 1.41 -14.31
N GLU A 168 8.19 2.29 -14.71
CA GLU A 168 7.57 3.28 -13.83
C GLU A 168 6.07 3.00 -13.75
N MET A 169 5.51 3.26 -12.57
CA MET A 169 4.08 3.09 -12.34
C MET A 169 3.37 4.32 -12.89
N ASP A 170 2.34 4.11 -13.69
CA ASP A 170 1.48 5.18 -14.17
C ASP A 170 0.70 5.78 -12.99
N GLU A 171 1.09 6.98 -12.56
CA GLU A 171 0.46 7.71 -11.45
C GLU A 171 -0.99 8.12 -11.74
N LEU A 172 -1.38 8.19 -13.02
CA LEU A 172 -2.75 8.48 -13.44
C LEU A 172 -3.66 7.26 -13.41
N SER A 173 -3.06 6.06 -13.25
CA SER A 173 -3.81 4.82 -13.15
C SER A 173 -4.72 4.85 -11.92
N ARG A 174 -6.02 4.62 -12.14
CA ARG A 174 -7.00 4.38 -11.06
C ARG A 174 -6.98 2.92 -10.57
N ALA A 175 -5.95 2.16 -10.93
CA ALA A 175 -5.86 0.76 -10.57
C ALA A 175 -5.76 0.59 -9.05
N ARG A 176 -6.63 -0.27 -8.52
CA ARG A 176 -6.61 -0.69 -7.13
C ARG A 176 -5.89 -2.02 -6.90
N PHE A 177 -5.57 -2.74 -7.97
CA PHE A 177 -4.94 -4.05 -7.91
C PHE A 177 -3.67 -4.07 -8.76
N PRO A 178 -2.67 -4.91 -8.40
CA PRO A 178 -1.43 -5.00 -9.13
C PRO A 178 -1.74 -5.61 -10.49
N SER A 179 -1.17 -5.01 -11.53
CA SER A 179 -1.38 -5.46 -12.90
C SER A 179 -0.18 -5.04 -13.73
N VAL A 180 0.22 -5.87 -14.69
CA VAL A 180 1.30 -5.50 -15.63
C VAL A 180 0.97 -4.26 -16.46
N HIS A 181 -0.30 -3.84 -16.49
CA HIS A 181 -0.79 -2.70 -17.26
C HIS A 181 -0.65 -1.35 -16.54
N ILE A 182 -0.32 -1.34 -15.25
CA ILE A 182 -0.06 -0.09 -14.50
C ILE A 182 1.39 0.39 -14.67
N TRP A 183 2.20 -0.36 -15.41
CA TRP A 183 3.62 -0.11 -15.61
C TRP A 183 3.90 0.29 -17.04
N HIS A 184 4.79 1.27 -17.21
CA HIS A 184 5.34 1.62 -18.52
C HIS A 184 6.86 1.57 -18.49
N PHE A 185 7.46 1.20 -19.63
CA PHE A 185 8.91 1.16 -19.78
C PHE A 185 9.45 2.57 -20.00
N VAL A 186 10.48 2.91 -19.25
CA VAL A 186 11.21 4.18 -19.38
C VAL A 186 12.69 3.91 -19.48
N LYS A 187 13.39 4.77 -20.23
CA LYS A 187 14.84 4.69 -20.34
C LYS A 187 15.46 5.37 -19.13
N ALA A 188 16.25 4.63 -18.36
CA ALA A 188 17.02 5.19 -17.26
C ALA A 188 18.05 6.17 -17.83
N ILE A 189 18.04 7.41 -17.33
CA ILE A 189 19.00 8.47 -17.67
C ILE A 189 20.35 8.14 -17.02
#